data_AF-A0A1C7NR12-F1
#
_entry.id   AF-A0A1C7NR12-F1
#
_cell.length_a   1.000
_cell.length_b   1.000
_cell.length_c   1.000
_cell.angle_alpha   90.00
_cell.angle_beta   90.00
_cell.angle_gamma   90.00
#
_symmetry.space_group_name_H-M   'P 1'
#
loop_
_entity.id
_entity.type
_entity.pdbx_description
1 polymer ?
#
loop_
_entity_poly.entity_id
_entity_poly.type
_entity_poly.pdbx_seq_one_letter_code
_entity_poly.pdbx_strand_id
1 'polypeptide(L)'
;MHLRKAILCSILLIQATYAADILYSVILNSPSTDTGIVIDDTVYSLKPSKESNILFQGKAPANSPYSYCKLEKVTAKIIECENFKRKGINTSSLNEFYGRNWNVKALSTFESVDSIPKRFNRQPNNSDLHPVGEIPTIYVQADQSDIDNIHTHYLQDIQVKANITFISTKSTQTFSNAKFEIGGRSSRRLTKFSYNFKIDKKSKNSLGGYKKLKLRSTVTDPSYMREFIVTEMLNAANQPASRASYVRVFINDRPVGLYSMLEKYDKTWLENEFGDSSTGILYESEGGSRNSRADLSYKGAEPSAYESSAYSVSEESEMGASGLDDLSSFIQFIHDQQQFQKKADDKSISATISKWEEQIDVEGFLVSMASEFAFGLFDAYLQNTNNYFLYKCPKQNRFVWIMWDFDLSMGSGPVNMKKIAVGDYTSFEGFKTRPLITALLKINEYRALFEKHLDSIMNKLYNPLVAFPIIDSVAEFIRDDVAWDKSLPHVGKGPEYVGPILGNIINHNHNNQSNNNIGVPSSLSLITAAEYVIRLNSDVSFDKAINGPTGHASLYGLKEWIKTKSDNYKKKTRYDPIIDLPLKV
;
A
#
# COMPACT_ATOMS: atom_id res chain seq x y z
N MET A 1 93.74 -18.70 -18.10
CA MET A 1 93.11 -19.80 -17.32
C MET A 1 93.11 -19.38 -15.85
N HIS A 2 92.04 -19.24 -15.09
CA HIS A 2 90.66 -19.67 -15.24
C HIS A 2 89.71 -18.63 -14.61
N LEU A 3 88.63 -18.38 -15.34
CA LEU A 3 87.41 -17.69 -14.97
C LEU A 3 86.69 -18.47 -13.84
N ARG A 4 86.28 -17.83 -12.74
CA ARG A 4 85.18 -18.35 -11.90
C ARG A 4 84.14 -17.26 -11.68
N LYS A 5 82.96 -17.56 -12.23
CA LYS A 5 81.74 -16.77 -12.30
C LYS A 5 81.14 -16.60 -10.90
N ALA A 6 80.77 -15.37 -10.55
CA ALA A 6 79.81 -15.12 -9.48
C ALA A 6 78.40 -15.41 -10.03
N ILE A 7 77.65 -16.29 -9.38
CA ILE A 7 76.24 -16.53 -9.65
C ILE A 7 75.46 -15.67 -8.65
N LEU A 8 74.84 -14.59 -9.13
CA LEU A 8 73.79 -13.88 -8.39
C LEU A 8 72.47 -14.63 -8.63
N CYS A 9 71.97 -15.34 -7.61
CA CYS A 9 70.59 -15.83 -7.62
C CYS A 9 69.67 -14.72 -7.12
N SER A 10 68.99 -14.05 -8.04
CA SER A 10 67.86 -13.16 -7.74
C SER A 10 66.64 -14.03 -7.46
N ILE A 11 66.29 -14.23 -6.18
CA ILE A 11 65.02 -14.84 -5.78
C ILE A 11 63.94 -13.77 -5.99
N LEU A 12 63.18 -13.87 -7.09
CA LEU A 12 61.92 -13.16 -7.25
C LEU A 12 60.89 -13.85 -6.33
N LEU A 13 60.70 -13.31 -5.13
CA LEU A 13 59.55 -13.63 -4.29
C LEU A 13 58.31 -12.99 -4.92
N ILE A 14 57.59 -13.76 -5.74
CA ILE A 14 56.21 -13.44 -6.09
C ILE A 14 55.40 -13.66 -4.81
N GLN A 15 55.18 -12.59 -4.03
CA GLN A 15 54.16 -12.63 -3.00
C GLN A 15 52.80 -12.66 -3.71
N ALA A 16 52.24 -13.86 -3.87
CA ALA A 16 50.83 -14.01 -4.16
C ALA A 16 50.06 -13.45 -2.95
N THR A 17 49.59 -12.21 -3.06
CA THR A 17 48.62 -11.66 -2.12
C THR A 17 47.32 -12.44 -2.31
N TYR A 18 47.10 -13.46 -1.48
CA TYR A 18 45.80 -14.13 -1.41
C TYR A 18 44.76 -13.07 -1.03
N ALA A 19 43.76 -12.87 -1.87
CA ALA A 19 42.63 -12.02 -1.54
C ALA A 19 41.97 -12.57 -0.27
N ALA A 20 41.69 -11.70 0.71
CA ALA A 20 41.03 -12.12 1.93
C ALA A 20 39.64 -12.68 1.61
N ASP A 21 39.29 -13.79 2.27
CA ASP A 21 37.96 -14.37 2.18
C ASP A 21 36.93 -13.46 2.86
N ILE A 22 35.86 -13.16 2.15
CA ILE A 22 34.73 -12.35 2.61
C ILE A 22 33.43 -13.17 2.57
N LEU A 23 32.42 -12.73 3.32
CA LEU A 23 31.12 -13.40 3.35
C LEU A 23 30.29 -13.00 2.12
N TYR A 24 29.80 -13.98 1.38
CA TYR A 24 28.79 -13.81 0.35
C TYR A 24 27.45 -14.35 0.86
N SER A 25 26.37 -13.66 0.54
CA SER A 25 25.01 -13.97 0.97
C SER A 25 24.03 -13.82 -0.19
N VAL A 26 23.25 -14.86 -0.47
CA VAL A 26 22.26 -14.88 -1.56
C VAL A 26 20.95 -15.51 -1.13
N ILE A 27 19.84 -14.87 -1.49
CA ILE A 27 18.48 -15.38 -1.35
C ILE A 27 18.15 -16.18 -2.60
N LEU A 28 17.85 -17.46 -2.42
CA LEU A 28 17.48 -18.41 -3.46
C LEU A 28 16.56 -19.48 -2.87
N ASN A 29 15.28 -19.48 -3.27
CA ASN A 29 14.38 -20.58 -2.91
C ASN A 29 14.49 -21.71 -3.96
N SER A 30 15.35 -22.69 -3.68
CA SER A 30 15.60 -23.83 -4.58
C SER A 30 15.74 -25.12 -3.77
N PRO A 31 14.62 -25.73 -3.33
CA PRO A 31 14.65 -26.88 -2.41
C PRO A 31 15.37 -28.11 -2.99
N SER A 32 15.45 -28.22 -4.31
CA SER A 32 16.05 -29.35 -5.04
C SER A 32 17.55 -29.19 -5.31
N THR A 33 18.16 -28.03 -5.03
CA THR A 33 19.57 -27.75 -5.35
C THR A 33 20.34 -27.27 -4.12
N ASP A 34 21.66 -27.42 -4.16
CA ASP A 34 22.56 -26.64 -3.31
C ASP A 34 22.88 -25.31 -4.00
N THR A 35 23.57 -24.41 -3.29
CA THR A 35 23.95 -23.09 -3.81
C THR A 35 25.45 -22.91 -3.73
N GLY A 36 26.04 -22.29 -4.75
CA GLY A 36 27.46 -21.93 -4.77
C GLY A 36 27.68 -20.54 -5.34
N ILE A 37 28.89 -20.05 -5.16
CA ILE A 37 29.44 -18.88 -5.84
C ILE A 37 30.62 -19.33 -6.70
N VAL A 38 30.68 -18.84 -7.94
CA VAL A 38 31.80 -19.08 -8.85
C VAL A 38 32.64 -17.81 -8.93
N ILE A 39 33.93 -17.95 -8.61
CA ILE A 39 34.95 -16.90 -8.69
C ILE A 39 36.17 -17.48 -9.39
N ASP A 40 36.64 -16.85 -10.47
CA ASP A 40 37.80 -17.31 -11.27
C ASP A 40 37.72 -18.82 -11.59
N ASP A 41 36.56 -19.24 -12.12
CA ASP A 41 36.20 -20.62 -12.50
C ASP A 41 36.23 -21.65 -11.35
N THR A 42 36.39 -21.20 -10.11
CA THR A 42 36.36 -22.02 -8.89
C THR A 42 35.01 -21.92 -8.20
N VAL A 43 34.43 -23.07 -7.83
CA VAL A 43 33.15 -23.15 -7.10
C VAL A 43 33.41 -23.14 -5.59
N TYR A 44 32.74 -22.24 -4.88
CA TYR A 44 32.68 -22.23 -3.42
C TYR A 44 31.24 -22.49 -2.98
N SER A 45 31.01 -23.57 -2.24
CA SER A 45 29.68 -23.92 -1.76
C SER A 45 29.18 -22.96 -0.68
N LEU A 46 27.93 -22.55 -0.78
CA LEU A 46 27.20 -21.78 0.22
C LEU A 46 26.26 -22.71 0.99
N LYS A 47 26.00 -22.40 2.25
CA LYS A 47 25.09 -23.16 3.11
C LYS A 47 23.92 -22.29 3.55
N PRO A 48 22.74 -22.87 3.79
CA PRO A 48 21.65 -22.13 4.41
C PRO A 48 22.11 -21.44 5.71
N SER A 49 21.66 -20.20 5.91
CA SER A 49 21.87 -19.41 7.12
C SER A 49 21.14 -20.03 8.31
N LYS A 50 21.44 -19.56 9.53
CA LYS A 50 20.73 -20.04 10.73
C LYS A 50 19.30 -19.51 10.79
N GLU A 51 19.08 -18.34 10.21
CA GLU A 51 17.85 -17.56 10.29
C GLU A 51 16.84 -17.97 9.21
N SER A 52 17.30 -18.45 8.06
CA SER A 52 16.46 -18.83 6.93
C SER A 52 17.11 -19.87 6.02
N ASN A 53 16.31 -20.85 5.59
CA ASN A 53 16.74 -21.88 4.65
C ASN A 53 16.81 -21.41 3.18
N ILE A 54 16.27 -20.22 2.86
CA ILE A 54 16.36 -19.61 1.53
C ILE A 54 17.49 -18.58 1.43
N LEU A 55 18.14 -18.22 2.55
CA LEU A 55 19.30 -17.35 2.57
C LEU A 55 20.56 -18.22 2.69
N PHE A 56 21.38 -18.26 1.65
CA PHE A 56 22.61 -19.05 1.59
C PHE A 56 23.83 -18.16 1.82
N GLN A 57 24.76 -18.63 2.62
CA GLN A 57 25.95 -17.88 3.03
C GLN A 57 27.21 -18.75 3.00
N GLY A 58 28.34 -18.12 2.70
CA GLY A 58 29.64 -18.79 2.64
C GLY A 58 30.77 -17.81 2.41
N LYS A 59 32.01 -18.25 2.67
CA LYS A 59 33.20 -17.45 2.46
C LYS A 59 33.88 -17.81 1.14
N ALA A 60 34.31 -16.80 0.40
CA ALA A 60 35.07 -16.95 -0.82
C ALA A 60 36.00 -15.73 -1.03
N PRO A 61 36.99 -15.80 -1.94
CA PRO A 61 37.92 -14.70 -2.17
C PRO A 61 37.24 -13.39 -2.58
N ALA A 62 37.81 -12.26 -2.15
CA ALA A 62 37.39 -10.91 -2.53
C ALA A 62 37.93 -10.44 -3.90
N ASN A 63 37.43 -9.29 -4.36
CA ASN A 63 37.90 -8.47 -5.50
C ASN A 63 37.70 -9.05 -6.91
N SER A 64 37.43 -10.33 -7.06
CA SER A 64 37.14 -10.93 -8.37
C SER A 64 35.64 -10.87 -8.72
N PRO A 65 35.27 -10.70 -10.00
CA PRO A 65 33.88 -10.85 -10.45
C PRO A 65 33.34 -12.24 -10.13
N TYR A 66 32.05 -12.31 -9.80
CA TYR A 66 31.44 -13.55 -9.33
C TYR A 66 30.02 -13.76 -9.87
N SER A 67 29.54 -15.01 -9.82
CA SER A 67 28.15 -15.36 -10.13
C SER A 67 27.65 -16.38 -9.12
N TYR A 68 26.39 -16.27 -8.70
CA TYR A 68 25.76 -17.35 -7.94
C TYR A 68 25.30 -18.46 -8.88
N CYS A 69 25.35 -19.70 -8.38
CA CYS A 69 24.99 -20.88 -9.14
C CYS A 69 24.17 -21.86 -8.29
N LYS A 70 23.23 -22.53 -8.94
CA LYS A 70 22.57 -23.73 -8.44
C LYS A 70 23.47 -24.92 -8.67
N LEU A 71 23.65 -25.73 -7.64
CA LEU A 71 24.52 -26.91 -7.66
C LEU A 71 23.70 -28.19 -7.47
N GLU A 72 24.12 -29.27 -8.11
CA GLU A 72 23.61 -30.60 -7.82
C GLU A 72 24.00 -30.98 -6.38
N LYS A 73 23.02 -31.50 -5.63
CA LYS A 73 23.25 -31.95 -4.26
C LYS A 73 24.31 -33.06 -4.26
N VAL A 74 25.15 -33.08 -3.23
CA VAL A 74 26.24 -34.06 -3.02
C VAL A 74 27.45 -33.87 -3.95
N THR A 75 27.26 -33.72 -5.26
CA THR A 75 28.37 -33.63 -6.23
C THR A 75 28.95 -32.23 -6.36
N ALA A 76 28.18 -31.19 -5.96
CA ALA A 76 28.50 -29.79 -6.16
C ALA A 76 28.72 -29.39 -7.63
N LYS A 77 28.23 -30.21 -8.58
CA LYS A 77 28.30 -29.90 -10.00
C LYS A 77 27.37 -28.72 -10.32
N ILE A 78 27.86 -27.76 -11.11
CA ILE A 78 27.04 -26.62 -11.56
C ILE A 78 25.88 -27.14 -12.44
N ILE A 79 24.65 -26.77 -12.06
CA ILE A 79 23.44 -26.97 -12.88
C ILE A 79 23.21 -25.73 -13.74
N GLU A 80 23.20 -24.57 -13.11
CA GLU A 80 22.89 -23.28 -13.71
C GLU A 80 23.58 -22.17 -12.90
N CYS A 81 24.06 -21.13 -13.58
CA CYS A 81 24.55 -19.91 -12.96
C CYS A 81 23.72 -18.72 -13.42
N GLU A 82 23.80 -17.61 -12.68
CA GLU A 82 23.30 -16.32 -13.15
C GLU A 82 23.84 -16.01 -14.56
N ASN A 83 22.98 -15.46 -15.41
CA ASN A 83 23.34 -15.08 -16.78
C ASN A 83 24.15 -13.77 -16.87
N PHE A 84 24.62 -13.26 -15.74
CA PHE A 84 25.50 -12.10 -15.62
C PHE A 84 26.58 -12.36 -14.56
N LYS A 85 27.66 -11.58 -14.63
CA LYS A 85 28.68 -11.50 -13.57
C LYS A 85 28.44 -10.26 -12.73
N ARG A 86 28.53 -10.43 -11.41
CA ARG A 86 28.53 -9.35 -10.42
C ARG A 86 29.93 -8.74 -10.35
N LYS A 87 29.98 -7.46 -9.98
CA LYS A 87 31.25 -6.74 -9.78
C LYS A 87 31.93 -7.28 -8.52
N GLY A 88 33.25 -7.51 -8.58
CA GLY A 88 34.04 -7.92 -7.42
C GLY A 88 33.94 -6.90 -6.26
N ILE A 89 33.89 -7.43 -5.04
CA ILE A 89 33.70 -6.67 -3.80
C ILE A 89 34.82 -6.99 -2.80
N ASN A 90 35.14 -6.03 -1.92
CA ASN A 90 36.22 -6.16 -0.92
C ASN A 90 35.72 -6.24 0.54
N THR A 91 34.40 -6.20 0.72
CA THR A 91 33.69 -6.39 2.00
C THR A 91 32.63 -7.45 1.82
N SER A 92 32.07 -7.97 2.92
CA SER A 92 30.92 -8.88 2.85
C SER A 92 29.82 -8.33 1.95
N SER A 93 29.20 -9.20 1.15
CA SER A 93 28.08 -8.82 0.31
C SER A 93 26.88 -8.42 1.17
N LEU A 94 25.94 -7.70 0.55
CA LEU A 94 24.58 -7.60 1.05
C LEU A 94 23.90 -8.97 0.98
N ASN A 95 22.71 -9.10 1.56
CA ASN A 95 21.79 -10.19 1.25
C ASN A 95 21.28 -9.98 -0.20
N GLU A 96 21.98 -10.57 -1.16
CA GLU A 96 21.67 -10.42 -2.58
C GLU A 96 20.54 -11.36 -2.99
N PHE A 97 19.93 -11.15 -4.15
CA PHE A 97 18.92 -12.07 -4.67
C PHE A 97 19.39 -12.71 -5.97
N TYR A 98 19.28 -14.05 -6.05
CA TYR A 98 19.67 -14.81 -7.25
C TYR A 98 18.90 -14.34 -8.50
N GLY A 99 19.63 -13.92 -9.53
CA GLY A 99 19.05 -13.41 -10.77
C GLY A 99 18.61 -11.95 -10.73
N ARG A 100 18.86 -11.22 -9.63
CA ARG A 100 18.71 -9.75 -9.57
C ARG A 100 20.10 -9.11 -9.53
N ASN A 101 20.45 -8.35 -10.56
CA ASN A 101 21.79 -7.73 -10.72
C ASN A 101 21.99 -6.43 -9.93
N TRP A 102 21.03 -6.04 -9.09
CA TRP A 102 21.07 -4.86 -8.23
C TRP A 102 20.50 -5.20 -6.85
N ASN A 103 20.95 -4.48 -5.82
CA ASN A 103 20.50 -4.65 -4.43
C ASN A 103 19.75 -3.42 -3.90
N VAL A 104 20.24 -2.22 -4.22
CA VAL A 104 19.65 -0.93 -3.84
C VAL A 104 19.65 0.01 -5.05
N LYS A 105 18.54 0.73 -5.30
CA LYS A 105 18.42 1.77 -6.34
C LYS A 105 18.07 3.11 -5.71
N ALA A 106 18.55 4.19 -6.29
CA ALA A 106 18.07 5.53 -5.93
C ALA A 106 16.61 5.67 -6.38
N LEU A 107 15.76 6.18 -5.48
CA LEU A 107 14.36 6.46 -5.76
C LEU A 107 14.10 7.95 -5.63
N SER A 108 13.39 8.51 -6.62
CA SER A 108 12.82 9.84 -6.52
C SER A 108 11.55 9.79 -5.66
N THR A 109 11.34 10.80 -4.82
CA THR A 109 10.17 10.92 -3.93
C THR A 109 9.51 12.29 -4.11
N PHE A 110 8.26 12.42 -3.65
CA PHE A 110 7.60 13.72 -3.61
C PHE A 110 8.21 14.59 -2.50
N GLU A 111 8.41 15.87 -2.78
CA GLU A 111 8.73 16.86 -1.75
C GLU A 111 7.49 17.13 -0.88
N SER A 112 7.71 17.50 0.39
CA SER A 112 6.61 17.92 1.25
C SER A 112 5.91 19.15 0.68
N VAL A 113 4.59 19.19 0.81
CA VAL A 113 3.79 20.34 0.38
C VAL A 113 3.78 21.37 1.51
N ASP A 114 4.71 22.32 1.46
CA ASP A 114 4.94 23.32 2.53
C ASP A 114 3.69 24.10 2.98
N SER A 115 2.71 24.26 2.08
CA SER A 115 1.44 24.95 2.39
C SER A 115 0.46 24.12 3.23
N ILE A 116 0.75 22.83 3.44
CA ILE A 116 -0.04 21.90 4.25
C ILE A 116 0.74 21.60 5.53
N PRO A 117 0.30 22.07 6.70
CA PRO A 117 1.05 21.94 7.93
C PRO A 117 1.14 20.48 8.37
N LYS A 118 2.30 20.09 8.90
CA LYS A 118 2.49 18.81 9.56
C LYS A 118 1.87 18.85 10.95
N ARG A 119 0.77 18.10 11.15
CA ARG A 119 0.00 18.09 12.41
C ARG A 119 0.36 16.93 13.34
N PHE A 120 0.90 15.85 12.79
CA PHE A 120 1.30 14.65 13.53
C PHE A 120 2.76 14.30 13.22
N ASN A 121 3.47 13.79 14.23
CA ASN A 121 4.86 13.41 14.11
C ASN A 121 4.97 11.90 14.26
N ARG A 122 4.92 11.22 13.13
CA ARG A 122 5.28 9.81 13.07
C ARG A 122 6.67 9.57 13.65
N GLN A 123 6.79 8.52 14.46
CA GLN A 123 8.04 8.08 15.05
C GLN A 123 9.07 7.71 13.96
N PRO A 124 10.35 8.05 14.15
CA PRO A 124 11.39 7.90 13.11
C PRO A 124 11.82 6.44 12.88
N ASN A 125 11.45 5.50 13.75
CA ASN A 125 12.02 4.14 13.84
C ASN A 125 11.60 3.15 12.72
N ASN A 126 11.12 3.64 11.59
CA ASN A 126 10.40 2.83 10.63
C ASN A 126 11.14 2.55 9.30
N SER A 127 12.41 2.97 9.20
CA SER A 127 13.26 2.67 8.04
C SER A 127 13.47 1.18 7.82
N ASP A 128 13.36 0.39 8.89
CA ASP A 128 13.60 -1.05 8.83
C ASP A 128 12.46 -1.82 8.17
N LEU A 129 11.21 -1.35 8.32
CA LEU A 129 10.03 -1.97 7.70
C LEU A 129 9.90 -1.57 6.23
N HIS A 130 10.10 -0.29 5.93
CA HIS A 130 9.97 0.28 4.57
C HIS A 130 11.31 0.85 4.09
N PRO A 131 12.32 0.00 3.80
CA PRO A 131 13.61 0.47 3.33
C PRO A 131 13.49 1.12 1.94
N VAL A 132 14.03 2.32 1.81
CA VAL A 132 13.97 3.09 0.55
C VAL A 132 14.96 2.51 -0.46
N GLY A 133 14.48 2.26 -1.67
CA GLY A 133 15.33 1.78 -2.77
C GLY A 133 15.68 0.29 -2.69
N GLU A 134 15.06 -0.45 -1.78
CA GLU A 134 15.27 -1.88 -1.58
C GLU A 134 13.96 -2.65 -1.78
N ILE A 135 14.04 -3.87 -2.33
CA ILE A 135 12.91 -4.82 -2.36
C ILE A 135 13.28 -6.02 -1.49
N PRO A 136 12.92 -6.00 -0.19
CA PRO A 136 13.14 -7.10 0.74
C PRO A 136 12.41 -8.37 0.34
N THR A 137 12.70 -9.45 1.06
CA THR A 137 12.00 -10.73 0.94
C THR A 137 11.27 -11.06 2.22
N ILE A 138 10.01 -11.48 2.10
CA ILE A 138 9.24 -12.14 3.16
C ILE A 138 9.16 -13.62 2.83
N TYR A 139 9.61 -14.42 3.78
CA TYR A 139 9.54 -15.87 3.70
C TYR A 139 8.62 -16.41 4.78
N VAL A 140 7.53 -17.04 4.35
CA VAL A 140 6.51 -17.64 5.21
C VAL A 140 6.72 -19.15 5.25
N GLN A 141 6.81 -19.72 6.44
CA GLN A 141 6.92 -21.16 6.66
C GLN A 141 5.79 -21.63 7.57
N ALA A 142 4.99 -22.58 7.09
CA ALA A 142 3.90 -23.20 7.85
C ALA A 142 3.70 -24.65 7.40
N ASP A 143 2.90 -25.40 8.15
CA ASP A 143 2.48 -26.73 7.72
C ASP A 143 1.81 -26.65 6.34
N GLN A 144 2.18 -27.54 5.42
CA GLN A 144 1.67 -27.48 4.06
C GLN A 144 0.16 -27.71 4.00
N SER A 145 -0.39 -28.55 4.89
CA SER A 145 -1.84 -28.77 4.97
C SER A 145 -2.60 -27.53 5.43
N ASP A 146 -2.00 -26.71 6.31
CA ASP A 146 -2.54 -25.41 6.73
C ASP A 146 -2.54 -24.40 5.58
N ILE A 147 -1.45 -24.34 4.81
CA ILE A 147 -1.36 -23.49 3.61
C ILE A 147 -2.37 -23.92 2.55
N ASP A 148 -2.51 -25.23 2.33
CA ASP A 148 -3.49 -25.76 1.38
C ASP A 148 -4.92 -25.47 1.86
N ASN A 149 -5.18 -25.54 3.17
CA ASN A 149 -6.49 -25.23 3.75
C ASN A 149 -6.89 -23.78 3.49
N ILE A 150 -6.02 -22.79 3.76
CA ILE A 150 -6.36 -21.37 3.50
C ILE A 150 -6.54 -21.10 2.00
N HIS A 151 -5.75 -21.73 1.12
CA HIS A 151 -5.84 -21.52 -0.32
C HIS A 151 -7.05 -22.21 -0.96
N THR A 152 -7.50 -23.33 -0.42
CA THR A 152 -8.69 -24.06 -0.91
C THR A 152 -9.99 -23.46 -0.39
N HIS A 153 -10.00 -22.96 0.84
CA HIS A 153 -11.15 -22.32 1.48
C HIS A 153 -11.03 -20.79 1.53
N TYR A 154 -10.51 -20.20 0.45
CA TYR A 154 -10.10 -18.79 0.38
C TYR A 154 -11.19 -17.74 0.66
N LEU A 155 -12.48 -18.13 0.75
CA LEU A 155 -13.58 -17.25 1.13
C LEU A 155 -13.86 -17.22 2.64
N GLN A 156 -13.28 -18.16 3.40
CA GLN A 156 -13.46 -18.28 4.84
C GLN A 156 -12.36 -17.52 5.58
N ASP A 157 -12.66 -17.04 6.79
CA ASP A 157 -11.70 -16.40 7.67
C ASP A 157 -10.89 -17.47 8.44
N ILE A 158 -9.98 -18.13 7.72
CA ILE A 158 -9.06 -19.12 8.29
C ILE A 158 -7.70 -18.48 8.52
N GLN A 159 -7.21 -18.60 9.75
CA GLN A 159 -5.92 -18.08 10.18
C GLN A 159 -5.06 -19.23 10.68
N VAL A 160 -3.84 -19.34 10.15
CA VAL A 160 -2.87 -20.39 10.49
C VAL A 160 -1.66 -19.80 11.23
N LYS A 161 -0.86 -20.64 11.86
CA LYS A 161 0.40 -20.23 12.48
C LYS A 161 1.54 -20.42 11.48
N ALA A 162 2.39 -19.42 11.34
CA ALA A 162 3.55 -19.45 10.46
C ALA A 162 4.77 -18.83 11.13
N ASN A 163 5.96 -19.27 10.74
CA ASN A 163 7.19 -18.53 10.94
C ASN A 163 7.35 -17.56 9.77
N ILE A 164 7.57 -16.28 10.06
CA ILE A 164 7.73 -15.24 9.05
C ILE A 164 9.13 -14.67 9.18
N THR A 165 9.92 -14.75 8.11
CA THR A 165 11.27 -14.17 8.07
C THR A 165 11.29 -13.01 7.09
N PHE A 166 11.63 -11.82 7.59
CA PHE A 166 11.90 -10.63 6.78
C PHE A 166 13.41 -10.50 6.53
N ILE A 167 13.80 -10.48 5.27
CA ILE A 167 15.20 -10.41 4.84
C ILE A 167 15.38 -9.11 4.03
N SER A 168 15.97 -8.11 4.64
CA SER A 168 16.44 -6.89 3.95
C SER A 168 17.86 -7.10 3.42
N THR A 169 18.38 -6.12 2.68
CA THR A 169 19.76 -6.21 2.15
C THR A 169 20.83 -6.29 3.25
N LYS A 170 20.51 -5.87 4.48
CA LYS A 170 21.47 -5.75 5.60
C LYS A 170 21.11 -6.58 6.82
N SER A 171 19.88 -7.05 6.95
CA SER A 171 19.41 -7.69 8.18
C SER A 171 18.37 -8.77 7.89
N THR A 172 18.25 -9.69 8.84
CA THR A 172 17.22 -10.73 8.84
C THR A 172 16.51 -10.72 10.19
N GLN A 173 15.18 -10.77 10.17
CA GLN A 173 14.34 -10.84 11.36
C GLN A 173 13.31 -11.95 11.21
N THR A 174 13.25 -12.87 12.17
CA THR A 174 12.32 -14.00 12.16
C THR A 174 11.32 -13.90 13.30
N PHE A 175 10.04 -14.07 12.97
CA PHE A 175 8.91 -14.04 13.88
C PHE A 175 8.27 -15.42 13.90
N SER A 176 8.41 -16.13 15.02
CA SER A 176 7.80 -17.46 15.19
C SER A 176 6.34 -17.37 15.62
N ASN A 177 5.52 -18.33 15.18
CA ASN A 177 4.10 -18.42 15.54
C ASN A 177 3.28 -17.16 15.21
N ALA A 178 3.67 -16.43 14.17
CA ALA A 178 2.87 -15.34 13.64
C ALA A 178 1.57 -15.90 13.06
N LYS A 179 0.50 -15.11 13.13
CA LYS A 179 -0.77 -15.42 12.50
C LYS A 179 -0.70 -15.05 11.02
N PHE A 180 -1.09 -15.94 10.14
CA PHE A 180 -1.08 -15.75 8.69
C PHE A 180 -2.42 -16.15 8.10
N GLU A 181 -2.96 -15.33 7.18
CA GLU A 181 -4.28 -15.53 6.59
C GLU A 181 -4.37 -14.90 5.20
N ILE A 182 -5.38 -15.28 4.41
CA ILE A 182 -5.75 -14.55 3.20
C ILE A 182 -6.48 -13.27 3.59
N GLY A 183 -5.99 -12.14 3.07
CA GLY A 183 -6.54 -10.82 3.33
C GLY A 183 -7.60 -10.35 2.33
N GLY A 184 -8.44 -9.42 2.79
CA GLY A 184 -9.43 -8.72 1.98
C GLY A 184 -10.79 -9.43 1.91
N ARG A 185 -11.70 -8.89 1.08
CA ARG A 185 -13.07 -9.39 0.91
C ARG A 185 -13.27 -9.86 -0.53
N SER A 186 -13.61 -8.95 -1.44
CA SER A 186 -13.76 -9.23 -2.87
C SER A 186 -12.46 -9.71 -3.53
N SER A 187 -11.32 -9.20 -3.07
CA SER A 187 -9.98 -9.55 -3.56
C SER A 187 -9.61 -11.03 -3.36
N ARG A 188 -10.30 -11.74 -2.46
CA ARG A 188 -10.15 -13.18 -2.25
C ARG A 188 -10.52 -13.99 -3.49
N ARG A 189 -11.25 -13.41 -4.45
CA ARG A 189 -11.65 -14.07 -5.70
C ARG A 189 -10.65 -13.89 -6.84
N LEU A 190 -9.55 -13.17 -6.61
CA LEU A 190 -8.54 -12.89 -7.62
C LEU A 190 -7.58 -14.07 -7.77
N THR A 191 -6.91 -14.18 -8.92
CA THR A 191 -5.90 -15.21 -9.21
C THR A 191 -4.72 -15.15 -8.24
N LYS A 192 -4.38 -13.96 -7.75
CA LYS A 192 -3.29 -13.73 -6.81
C LYS A 192 -3.86 -13.18 -5.50
N PHE A 193 -3.79 -13.99 -4.45
CA PHE A 193 -4.30 -13.63 -3.13
C PHE A 193 -3.46 -12.54 -2.48
N SER A 194 -4.13 -11.64 -1.76
CA SER A 194 -3.48 -10.79 -0.77
C SER A 194 -3.43 -11.54 0.56
N TYR A 195 -2.45 -11.24 1.39
CA TYR A 195 -2.26 -11.89 2.69
C TYR A 195 -2.19 -10.85 3.81
N ASN A 196 -2.62 -11.22 5.01
CA ASN A 196 -2.29 -10.45 6.22
C ASN A 196 -1.42 -11.32 7.12
N PHE A 197 -0.57 -10.67 7.89
CA PHE A 197 0.05 -11.33 9.03
C PHE A 197 0.06 -10.47 10.28
N LYS A 198 -0.02 -11.15 11.42
CA LYS A 198 0.03 -10.53 12.74
C LYS A 198 1.11 -11.19 13.60
N ILE A 199 2.10 -10.39 13.97
CA ILE A 199 3.18 -10.76 14.88
C ILE A 199 2.63 -10.78 16.33
N ASP A 200 3.00 -11.79 17.12
CA ASP A 200 2.47 -12.00 18.48
C ASP A 200 2.91 -10.89 19.46
N LYS A 201 2.03 -10.53 20.40
CA LYS A 201 2.20 -9.49 21.43
C LYS A 201 3.40 -9.73 22.36
N LYS A 202 3.89 -10.97 22.47
CA LYS A 202 5.02 -11.35 23.33
C LYS A 202 6.40 -11.20 22.69
N SER A 203 6.49 -10.98 21.38
CA SER A 203 7.79 -10.68 20.76
C SER A 203 8.21 -9.26 21.15
N LYS A 204 9.30 -9.12 21.90
CA LYS A 204 9.90 -7.81 22.23
C LYS A 204 10.41 -7.06 20.98
N ASN A 205 10.41 -7.71 19.82
CA ASN A 205 10.84 -7.18 18.53
C ASN A 205 9.66 -7.33 17.56
N SER A 206 8.95 -6.25 17.24
CA SER A 206 8.03 -6.19 16.08
C SER A 206 8.79 -5.61 14.89
N LEU A 207 8.35 -5.91 13.66
CA LEU A 207 9.00 -5.38 12.45
C LEU A 207 8.72 -3.87 12.33
N GLY A 208 9.72 -3.04 12.59
CA GLY A 208 9.60 -1.57 12.57
C GLY A 208 8.64 -0.99 13.61
N GLY A 209 8.27 -1.76 14.64
CA GLY A 209 7.25 -1.33 15.62
C GLY A 209 5.83 -1.79 15.30
N TYR A 210 5.55 -2.43 14.16
CA TYR A 210 4.20 -2.79 13.70
C TYR A 210 3.86 -4.25 13.93
N LYS A 211 2.61 -4.53 14.35
CA LYS A 211 2.14 -5.91 14.58
C LYS A 211 1.35 -6.49 13.42
N LYS A 212 0.48 -5.69 12.78
CA LYS A 212 -0.37 -6.15 11.68
C LYS A 212 0.12 -5.53 10.37
N LEU A 213 0.50 -6.39 9.42
CA LEU A 213 0.95 -6.00 8.08
C LEU A 213 0.07 -6.67 7.02
N LYS A 214 -0.12 -5.98 5.90
CA LYS A 214 -0.88 -6.43 4.73
C LYS A 214 0.06 -6.56 3.55
N LEU A 215 -0.03 -7.68 2.85
CA LEU A 215 0.63 -7.94 1.58
C LEU A 215 -0.43 -7.87 0.48
N ARG A 216 -0.49 -6.74 -0.23
CA ARG A 216 -1.39 -6.54 -1.38
C ARG A 216 -0.81 -7.20 -2.62
N SER A 217 -1.64 -7.99 -3.31
CA SER A 217 -1.23 -8.73 -4.51
C SER A 217 -1.01 -7.89 -5.77
N THR A 218 -1.42 -6.61 -5.74
CA THR A 218 -1.34 -5.61 -6.83
C THR A 218 -2.02 -5.99 -8.14
N VAL A 219 -2.73 -7.11 -8.20
CA VAL A 219 -3.29 -7.67 -9.44
C VAL A 219 -4.38 -6.79 -10.09
N THR A 220 -5.04 -5.91 -9.32
CA THR A 220 -6.03 -4.95 -9.85
C THR A 220 -5.39 -3.74 -10.54
N ASP A 221 -4.09 -3.57 -10.37
CA ASP A 221 -3.29 -2.48 -10.93
C ASP A 221 -2.14 -3.05 -11.79
N PRO A 222 -2.30 -3.10 -13.13
CA PRO A 222 -1.25 -3.59 -14.02
C PRO A 222 0.03 -2.73 -14.01
N SER A 223 0.02 -1.55 -13.38
CA SER A 223 1.21 -0.73 -13.14
C SER A 223 1.92 -1.04 -11.83
N TYR A 224 1.30 -1.78 -10.90
CA TYR A 224 1.83 -2.09 -9.55
C TYR A 224 2.11 -0.85 -8.66
N MET A 225 1.74 0.35 -9.09
CA MET A 225 2.27 1.61 -8.55
C MET A 225 1.22 2.51 -7.91
N ARG A 226 -0.07 2.33 -8.19
CA ARG A 226 -1.10 3.30 -7.80
C ARG A 226 -1.20 3.50 -6.30
N GLU A 227 -1.34 2.41 -5.53
CA GLU A 227 -1.42 2.47 -4.07
C GLU A 227 -0.12 3.05 -3.49
N PHE A 228 1.05 2.65 -4.00
CA PHE A 228 2.36 3.20 -3.59
C PHE A 228 2.47 4.71 -3.85
N ILE A 229 2.09 5.18 -5.04
CA ILE A 229 2.14 6.61 -5.38
C ILE A 229 1.12 7.41 -4.55
N VAL A 230 -0.07 6.86 -4.28
CA VAL A 230 -1.04 7.50 -3.39
C VAL A 230 -0.47 7.65 -1.97
N THR A 231 0.13 6.62 -1.40
CA THR A 231 0.71 6.72 -0.05
C THR A 231 1.86 7.72 0.00
N GLU A 232 2.73 7.75 -1.01
CA GLU A 232 3.81 8.75 -1.11
C GLU A 232 3.27 10.19 -1.22
N MET A 233 2.20 10.41 -2.00
CA MET A 233 1.56 11.72 -2.11
C MET A 233 0.85 12.14 -0.81
N LEU A 234 0.21 11.22 -0.09
CA LEU A 234 -0.40 11.52 1.22
C LEU A 234 0.66 11.88 2.27
N ASN A 235 1.79 11.16 2.27
CA ASN A 235 2.94 11.49 3.13
C ASN A 235 3.49 12.89 2.81
N ALA A 236 3.65 13.23 1.52
CA ALA A 236 4.07 14.56 1.09
C ALA A 236 3.07 15.66 1.46
N ALA A 237 1.77 15.34 1.47
CA ALA A 237 0.69 16.20 1.94
C ALA A 237 0.50 16.17 3.47
N ASN A 238 1.47 15.62 4.21
CA ASN A 238 1.48 15.57 5.68
C ASN A 238 0.23 14.93 6.30
N GLN A 239 -0.43 14.01 5.60
CA GLN A 239 -1.58 13.27 6.12
C GLN A 239 -1.14 12.03 6.88
N PRO A 240 -1.83 11.67 8.00
CA PRO A 240 -1.60 10.39 8.66
C PRO A 240 -2.06 9.26 7.73
N ALA A 241 -1.11 8.46 7.25
CA ALA A 241 -1.38 7.34 6.35
C ALA A 241 -0.36 6.22 6.52
N SER A 242 -0.76 4.99 6.20
CA SER A 242 0.21 3.89 6.09
C SER A 242 1.23 4.17 5.00
N ARG A 243 2.47 3.73 5.25
CA ARG A 243 3.50 3.66 4.22
C ARG A 243 3.33 2.37 3.40
N ALA A 244 3.98 2.36 2.24
CA ALA A 244 4.02 1.20 1.37
C ALA A 244 5.46 0.94 0.92
N SER A 245 5.83 -0.33 0.76
CA SER A 245 7.07 -0.74 0.10
C SER A 245 6.86 -2.04 -0.66
N TYR A 246 7.73 -2.35 -1.60
CA TYR A 246 7.65 -3.60 -2.36
C TYR A 246 8.40 -4.72 -1.65
N VAL A 247 7.85 -5.93 -1.68
CA VAL A 247 8.49 -7.13 -1.13
C VAL A 247 8.29 -8.33 -2.06
N ARG A 248 9.31 -9.19 -2.17
CA ARG A 248 9.13 -10.53 -2.73
C ARG A 248 8.59 -11.46 -1.66
N VAL A 249 7.63 -12.31 -1.99
CA VAL A 249 7.02 -13.23 -1.04
C VAL A 249 7.24 -14.68 -1.49
N PHE A 250 7.65 -15.50 -0.54
CA PHE A 250 7.77 -16.95 -0.67
C PHE A 250 6.94 -17.60 0.43
N ILE A 251 6.18 -18.63 0.08
CA ILE A 251 5.43 -19.45 1.03
C ILE A 251 5.93 -20.88 0.87
N ASN A 252 6.55 -21.42 1.92
CA ASN A 252 7.29 -22.67 1.89
C ASN A 252 8.22 -22.70 0.65
N ASP A 253 8.22 -23.78 -0.10
CA ASP A 253 9.14 -23.95 -1.22
C ASP A 253 8.68 -23.25 -2.52
N ARG A 254 7.71 -22.33 -2.44
CA ARG A 254 7.10 -21.66 -3.60
C ARG A 254 7.25 -20.14 -3.58
N PRO A 255 7.82 -19.51 -4.63
CA PRO A 255 7.64 -18.07 -4.87
C PRO A 255 6.18 -17.75 -5.19
N VAL A 256 5.60 -16.76 -4.51
CA VAL A 256 4.22 -16.32 -4.76
C VAL A 256 4.12 -14.91 -5.32
N GLY A 257 5.23 -14.17 -5.38
CA GLY A 257 5.36 -12.99 -6.23
C GLY A 257 5.80 -11.70 -5.55
N LEU A 258 5.69 -10.60 -6.29
CA LEU A 258 5.91 -9.22 -5.84
C LEU A 258 4.63 -8.68 -5.20
N TYR A 259 4.73 -8.12 -4.00
CA TYR A 259 3.62 -7.55 -3.25
C TYR A 259 3.93 -6.12 -2.84
N SER A 260 2.90 -5.30 -2.68
CA SER A 260 3.00 -4.08 -1.87
C SER A 260 2.72 -4.44 -0.42
N MET A 261 3.67 -4.14 0.47
CA MET A 261 3.53 -4.31 1.90
C MET A 261 3.07 -2.99 2.53
N LEU A 262 1.99 -3.04 3.30
CA LEU A 262 1.43 -1.91 4.02
C LEU A 262 1.23 -2.23 5.49
N GLU A 263 1.28 -1.20 6.31
CA GLU A 263 0.85 -1.29 7.70
C GLU A 263 -0.67 -1.30 7.78
N LYS A 264 -1.25 -2.14 8.63
CA LYS A 264 -2.68 -2.03 8.97
C LYS A 264 -2.86 -1.09 10.14
N TYR A 265 -3.94 -0.30 10.11
CA TYR A 265 -4.34 0.49 11.26
C TYR A 265 -4.73 -0.43 12.40
N ASP A 266 -3.95 -0.32 13.47
CA ASP A 266 -4.16 -0.96 14.75
C ASP A 266 -3.51 -0.09 15.83
N LYS A 267 -3.56 -0.54 17.08
CA LYS A 267 -2.91 0.17 18.18
C LYS A 267 -1.43 0.47 17.94
N THR A 268 -0.65 -0.44 17.34
CA THR A 268 0.77 -0.19 17.07
C THR A 268 0.97 0.82 15.95
N TRP A 269 0.09 0.87 14.96
CA TRP A 269 0.12 1.95 13.98
C TRP A 269 -0.19 3.30 14.62
N LEU A 270 -1.19 3.37 15.50
CA LEU A 270 -1.53 4.58 16.25
C LEU A 270 -0.36 5.04 17.13
N GLU A 271 0.31 4.14 17.83
CA GLU A 271 1.52 4.42 18.63
C GLU A 271 2.64 5.03 17.77
N ASN A 272 2.85 4.47 16.57
CA ASN A 272 3.88 4.98 15.66
C ASN A 272 3.49 6.31 15.01
N GLU A 273 2.21 6.56 14.71
CA GLU A 273 1.77 7.77 14.00
C GLU A 273 1.48 8.94 14.96
N PHE A 274 0.90 8.66 16.14
CA PHE A 274 0.41 9.68 17.09
C PHE A 274 1.18 9.73 18.42
N GLY A 275 2.11 8.80 18.67
CA GLY A 275 2.94 8.77 19.89
C GLY A 275 2.07 8.69 21.15
N ASP A 276 2.34 9.55 22.15
CA ASP A 276 1.58 9.61 23.41
C ASP A 276 0.07 9.84 23.24
N SER A 277 -0.36 10.22 22.04
CA SER A 277 -1.77 10.44 21.72
C SER A 277 -2.45 9.20 21.16
N SER A 278 -1.84 8.00 21.24
CA SER A 278 -2.32 6.77 20.60
C SER A 278 -3.37 5.96 21.39
N THR A 279 -3.78 6.43 22.56
CA THR A 279 -4.63 5.69 23.51
C THR A 279 -6.14 5.81 23.24
N GLY A 280 -6.53 6.55 22.21
CA GLY A 280 -7.94 6.78 21.83
C GLY A 280 -8.60 5.62 21.10
N ILE A 281 -9.88 5.81 20.78
CA ILE A 281 -10.71 4.85 20.05
C ILE A 281 -10.59 5.08 18.54
N LEU A 282 -10.51 3.98 17.79
CA LEU A 282 -10.43 3.97 16.33
C LEU A 282 -11.69 3.33 15.74
N TYR A 283 -12.42 4.11 14.96
CA TYR A 283 -13.60 3.66 14.23
C TYR A 283 -13.24 3.36 12.77
N GLU A 284 -13.72 2.23 12.26
CA GLU A 284 -13.58 1.83 10.86
C GLU A 284 -14.91 2.03 10.14
N SER A 285 -14.85 2.64 8.95
CA SER A 285 -15.97 2.63 8.00
C SER A 285 -15.93 1.35 7.17
N GLU A 286 -17.10 0.80 6.87
CA GLU A 286 -17.27 -0.29 5.93
C GLU A 286 -18.17 0.10 4.76
N GLY A 287 -18.01 -0.63 3.65
CA GLY A 287 -18.89 -0.53 2.48
C GLY A 287 -20.32 -0.90 2.86
N GLY A 288 -21.21 0.09 2.83
CA GLY A 288 -22.57 -0.03 3.31
C GLY A 288 -23.63 -0.30 2.23
N SER A 289 -24.85 -0.68 2.63
CA SER A 289 -26.01 -0.83 1.75
C SER A 289 -26.70 0.50 1.41
N ARG A 290 -27.75 0.54 0.58
CA ARG A 290 -28.55 1.78 0.42
C ARG A 290 -29.07 2.36 1.74
N ASN A 291 -29.37 1.51 2.73
CA ASN A 291 -30.01 1.92 3.99
C ASN A 291 -29.03 1.90 5.18
N SER A 292 -27.82 1.41 5.00
CA SER A 292 -26.82 1.26 6.06
C SER A 292 -25.46 1.67 5.50
N ARG A 293 -25.11 2.96 5.60
CA ARG A 293 -23.85 3.54 5.10
C ARG A 293 -23.07 4.24 6.20
N ALA A 294 -21.75 4.27 6.04
CA ALA A 294 -20.82 5.07 6.80
C ALA A 294 -20.64 6.46 6.14
N ASP A 295 -21.74 7.19 5.98
CA ASP A 295 -21.76 8.51 5.32
C ASP A 295 -21.78 9.69 6.30
N LEU A 296 -21.86 9.43 7.61
CA LEU A 296 -22.08 10.40 8.69
C LEU A 296 -23.46 11.07 8.65
N SER A 297 -24.46 10.42 8.06
CA SER A 297 -25.86 10.85 8.17
C SER A 297 -26.42 10.55 9.55
N TYR A 298 -27.22 11.47 10.09
CA TYR A 298 -27.87 11.32 11.39
C TYR A 298 -29.04 10.33 11.31
N LYS A 299 -29.04 9.34 12.21
CA LYS A 299 -30.02 8.25 12.28
C LYS A 299 -30.75 8.19 13.62
N GLY A 300 -30.58 9.21 14.46
CA GLY A 300 -31.01 9.26 15.85
C GLY A 300 -29.84 9.45 16.81
N ALA A 301 -30.15 9.76 18.07
CA ALA A 301 -29.16 10.01 19.10
C ALA A 301 -28.52 8.73 19.65
N GLU A 302 -29.24 7.61 19.59
CA GLU A 302 -28.81 6.34 20.16
C GLU A 302 -27.63 5.73 19.37
N PRO A 303 -26.52 5.34 20.05
CA PRO A 303 -25.36 4.71 19.40
C PRO A 303 -25.71 3.45 18.59
N SER A 304 -26.69 2.67 19.04
CA SER A 304 -27.15 1.44 18.37
C SER A 304 -27.71 1.67 16.95
N ALA A 305 -28.19 2.89 16.65
CA ALA A 305 -28.57 3.28 15.30
C ALA A 305 -27.39 3.27 14.32
N TYR A 306 -26.17 3.36 14.84
CA TYR A 306 -24.92 3.33 14.08
C TYR A 306 -24.23 1.97 14.12
N GLU A 307 -24.51 1.10 15.10
CA GLU A 307 -24.05 -0.30 15.11
C GLU A 307 -24.67 -1.11 13.96
N SER A 308 -25.93 -0.82 13.64
CA SER A 308 -26.61 -1.36 12.44
C SER A 308 -26.17 -0.67 11.14
N SER A 309 -25.36 0.38 11.26
CA SER A 309 -24.73 1.06 10.14
C SER A 309 -23.33 0.52 9.87
N ALA A 310 -22.74 0.88 8.74
CA ALA A 310 -21.46 0.35 8.31
C ALA A 310 -20.25 0.91 9.11
N TYR A 311 -20.36 1.05 10.43
CA TYR A 311 -19.29 1.44 11.34
C TYR A 311 -18.97 0.33 12.33
N SER A 312 -17.70 0.17 12.65
CA SER A 312 -17.25 -0.72 13.71
C SER A 312 -16.12 -0.08 14.54
N VAL A 313 -15.98 -0.53 15.79
CA VAL A 313 -14.82 -0.19 16.61
C VAL A 313 -13.68 -1.12 16.22
N SER A 314 -12.65 -0.58 15.59
CA SER A 314 -11.48 -1.35 15.12
C SER A 314 -10.44 -1.51 16.23
N GLU A 315 -10.26 -0.47 17.06
CA GLU A 315 -9.45 -0.52 18.28
C GLU A 315 -10.16 0.25 19.41
N GLU A 316 -10.29 -0.37 20.58
CA GLU A 316 -10.89 0.23 21.78
C GLU A 316 -9.93 1.24 22.45
N SER A 317 -10.50 2.21 23.18
CA SER A 317 -9.71 3.18 23.95
C SER A 317 -9.09 2.55 25.18
N GLU A 318 -7.86 2.95 25.51
CA GLU A 318 -7.22 2.60 26.79
C GLU A 318 -7.76 3.43 27.96
N MET A 319 -8.54 4.48 27.66
CA MET A 319 -9.18 5.33 28.66
C MET A 319 -10.59 4.86 29.02
N GLY A 320 -11.01 3.68 28.55
CA GLY A 320 -12.30 3.07 28.89
C GLY A 320 -13.46 3.46 27.99
N ALA A 321 -13.25 4.31 26.97
CA ALA A 321 -14.25 4.55 25.94
C ALA A 321 -14.33 3.32 25.00
N SER A 322 -15.48 2.66 25.01
CA SER A 322 -15.75 1.48 24.20
C SER A 322 -17.16 1.59 23.64
N GLY A 323 -17.29 1.74 22.32
CA GLY A 323 -18.58 1.92 21.67
C GLY A 323 -18.64 3.15 20.77
N LEU A 324 -19.84 3.43 20.26
CA LEU A 324 -20.07 4.43 19.22
C LEU A 324 -20.55 5.80 19.76
N ASP A 325 -20.53 6.03 21.07
CA ASP A 325 -21.08 7.25 21.71
C ASP A 325 -20.43 8.55 21.24
N ASP A 326 -19.09 8.59 21.15
CA ASP A 326 -18.38 9.77 20.64
C ASP A 326 -18.71 10.00 19.16
N LEU A 327 -18.84 8.92 18.39
CA LEU A 327 -19.17 8.98 16.97
C LEU A 327 -20.62 9.45 16.75
N SER A 328 -21.59 8.93 17.52
CA SER A 328 -22.99 9.35 17.43
C SER A 328 -23.17 10.81 17.82
N SER A 329 -22.47 11.27 18.86
CA SER A 329 -22.45 12.66 19.29
C SER A 329 -21.86 13.58 18.22
N PHE A 330 -20.78 13.16 17.55
CA PHE A 330 -20.20 13.90 16.44
C PHE A 330 -21.13 13.97 15.23
N ILE A 331 -21.80 12.86 14.88
CA ILE A 331 -22.80 12.85 13.80
C ILE A 331 -24.00 13.75 14.13
N GLN A 332 -24.45 13.76 15.37
CA GLN A 332 -25.49 14.68 15.83
C GLN A 332 -25.03 16.13 15.71
N PHE A 333 -23.80 16.45 16.12
CA PHE A 333 -23.22 17.78 15.94
C PHE A 333 -23.22 18.22 14.46
N ILE A 334 -22.79 17.35 13.54
CA ILE A 334 -22.83 17.63 12.10
C ILE A 334 -24.26 17.97 11.67
N HIS A 335 -25.23 17.16 12.08
CA HIS A 335 -26.63 17.37 11.74
C HIS A 335 -27.17 18.70 12.27
N ASP A 336 -26.90 19.03 13.53
CA ASP A 336 -27.34 20.27 14.16
C ASP A 336 -26.73 21.49 13.46
N GLN A 337 -25.45 21.42 13.07
CA GLN A 337 -24.82 22.45 12.25
C GLN A 337 -25.51 22.61 10.89
N GLN A 338 -25.84 21.50 10.21
CA GLN A 338 -26.58 21.57 8.95
C GLN A 338 -27.98 22.18 9.11
N GLN A 339 -28.70 21.89 10.20
CA GLN A 339 -30.01 22.51 10.45
C GLN A 339 -29.89 24.01 10.75
N PHE A 340 -28.87 24.39 11.52
CA PHE A 340 -28.56 25.79 11.81
C PHE A 340 -28.23 26.58 10.53
N GLN A 341 -27.35 26.02 9.69
CA GLN A 341 -26.89 26.64 8.44
C GLN A 341 -28.01 26.90 7.41
N LYS A 342 -29.15 26.19 7.51
CA LYS A 342 -30.33 26.46 6.65
C LYS A 342 -31.00 27.81 6.94
N LYS A 343 -30.78 28.38 8.11
CA LYS A 343 -31.48 29.60 8.59
C LYS A 343 -30.52 30.73 8.97
N ALA A 344 -29.24 30.42 9.12
CA ALA A 344 -28.20 31.35 9.54
C ALA A 344 -27.65 32.15 8.34
N ASP A 345 -27.21 33.38 8.59
CA ASP A 345 -26.42 34.15 7.64
C ASP A 345 -24.94 33.71 7.65
N ASP A 346 -24.18 34.09 6.63
CA ASP A 346 -22.76 33.72 6.49
C ASP A 346 -21.94 34.11 7.73
N LYS A 347 -22.23 35.25 8.35
CA LYS A 347 -21.53 35.72 9.55
C LYS A 347 -21.76 34.78 10.74
N SER A 348 -23.00 34.34 10.94
CA SER A 348 -23.36 33.41 12.01
C SER A 348 -22.82 32.01 11.75
N ILE A 349 -22.72 31.61 10.48
CA ILE A 349 -22.07 30.35 10.07
C ILE A 349 -20.56 30.41 10.34
N SER A 350 -19.87 31.47 9.95
CA SER A 350 -18.44 31.64 10.25
C SER A 350 -18.15 31.68 11.77
N ALA A 351 -19.10 32.16 12.58
CA ALA A 351 -18.98 32.14 14.03
C ALA A 351 -18.96 30.72 14.65
N THR A 352 -19.22 29.65 13.89
CA THR A 352 -19.15 28.27 14.39
C THR A 352 -17.80 27.59 14.19
N ILE A 353 -16.83 28.25 13.57
CA ILE A 353 -15.48 27.71 13.31
C ILE A 353 -14.85 27.10 14.56
N SER A 354 -14.86 27.79 15.70
CA SER A 354 -14.26 27.27 16.94
C SER A 354 -14.90 25.95 17.40
N LYS A 355 -16.22 25.81 17.21
CA LYS A 355 -16.95 24.59 17.55
C LYS A 355 -16.56 23.43 16.63
N TRP A 356 -16.30 23.69 15.35
CA TRP A 356 -15.79 22.66 14.42
C TRP A 356 -14.38 22.19 14.80
N GLU A 357 -13.49 23.12 15.15
CA GLU A 357 -12.11 22.80 15.55
C GLU A 357 -12.02 21.98 16.85
N GLU A 358 -13.04 22.08 17.72
CA GLU A 358 -13.19 21.24 18.92
C GLU A 358 -13.62 19.80 18.59
N GLN A 359 -14.31 19.59 17.46
CA GLN A 359 -14.89 18.28 17.12
C GLN A 359 -13.98 17.46 16.22
N ILE A 360 -13.31 18.08 15.25
CA ILE A 360 -12.46 17.38 14.27
C ILE A 360 -11.24 18.23 13.89
N ASP A 361 -10.17 17.56 13.46
CA ASP A 361 -9.11 18.19 12.70
C ASP A 361 -9.58 18.60 11.30
N VAL A 362 -10.20 19.78 11.20
CA VAL A 362 -10.87 20.25 9.97
C VAL A 362 -9.89 20.31 8.80
N GLU A 363 -8.71 20.89 8.98
CA GLU A 363 -7.74 21.03 7.88
C GLU A 363 -7.28 19.66 7.35
N GLY A 364 -6.97 18.70 8.22
CA GLY A 364 -6.62 17.33 7.82
C GLY A 364 -7.74 16.66 7.04
N PHE A 365 -9.00 16.85 7.48
CA PHE A 365 -10.15 16.36 6.73
C PHE A 365 -10.27 17.03 5.34
N LEU A 366 -10.11 18.35 5.23
CA LEU A 366 -10.20 19.05 3.95
C LEU A 366 -9.09 18.64 2.98
N VAL A 367 -7.85 18.44 3.46
CA VAL A 367 -6.74 17.89 2.66
C VAL A 367 -7.05 16.48 2.19
N SER A 368 -7.63 15.64 3.05
CA SER A 368 -8.07 14.29 2.68
C SER A 368 -9.14 14.32 1.58
N MET A 369 -10.15 15.19 1.67
CA MET A 369 -11.18 15.33 0.62
C MET A 369 -10.61 15.86 -0.69
N ALA A 370 -9.66 16.80 -0.64
CA ALA A 370 -8.95 17.28 -1.83
C ALA A 370 -8.14 16.15 -2.48
N SER A 371 -7.53 15.29 -1.67
CA SER A 371 -6.79 14.10 -2.11
C SER A 371 -7.71 13.05 -2.73
N GLU A 372 -8.84 12.73 -2.11
CA GLU A 372 -9.85 11.81 -2.69
C GLU A 372 -10.28 12.26 -4.09
N PHE A 373 -10.56 13.57 -4.25
CA PHE A 373 -10.94 14.15 -5.52
C PHE A 373 -9.80 14.09 -6.56
N ALA A 374 -8.58 14.49 -6.16
CA ALA A 374 -7.42 14.50 -7.06
C ALA A 374 -7.09 13.08 -7.55
N PHE A 375 -7.09 12.11 -6.63
CA PHE A 375 -6.72 10.72 -6.92
C PHE A 375 -7.86 9.94 -7.57
N GLY A 376 -9.07 10.49 -7.60
CA GLY A 376 -10.24 9.86 -8.20
C GLY A 376 -10.63 8.58 -7.47
N LEU A 377 -10.60 8.60 -6.13
CA LEU A 377 -10.90 7.44 -5.31
C LEU A 377 -12.40 7.14 -5.38
N PHE A 378 -12.77 6.17 -6.22
CA PHE A 378 -14.18 5.85 -6.45
C PHE A 378 -14.80 5.05 -5.30
N ASP A 379 -13.99 4.31 -4.53
CA ASP A 379 -14.45 3.48 -3.41
C ASP A 379 -14.29 4.17 -2.04
N ALA A 380 -13.84 5.43 -2.03
CA ALA A 380 -13.65 6.20 -0.81
C ALA A 380 -14.92 6.97 -0.37
N TYR A 381 -14.82 7.79 0.67
CA TYR A 381 -15.96 8.43 1.33
C TYR A 381 -16.84 9.25 0.38
N LEU A 382 -16.24 10.08 -0.48
CA LEU A 382 -17.01 10.96 -1.36
C LEU A 382 -17.91 10.18 -2.33
N GLN A 383 -17.45 9.06 -2.87
CA GLN A 383 -18.19 8.29 -3.88
C GLN A 383 -18.97 7.10 -3.30
N ASN A 384 -18.36 6.35 -2.38
CA ASN A 384 -18.92 5.09 -1.88
C ASN A 384 -19.03 4.97 -0.36
N THR A 385 -18.78 6.04 0.40
CA THR A 385 -18.99 6.07 1.87
C THR A 385 -18.18 5.00 2.61
N ASN A 386 -16.99 4.71 2.12
CA ASN A 386 -16.16 3.58 2.56
C ASN A 386 -14.68 4.00 2.62
N ASN A 387 -13.81 3.10 3.08
CA ASN A 387 -12.35 3.20 3.05
C ASN A 387 -11.77 4.40 3.80
N TYR A 388 -12.33 4.68 4.99
CA TYR A 388 -11.75 5.63 5.94
C TYR A 388 -11.89 5.14 7.38
N PHE A 389 -11.12 5.76 8.25
CA PHE A 389 -11.18 5.60 9.69
C PHE A 389 -11.36 6.96 10.34
N LEU A 390 -12.01 6.96 11.50
CA LEU A 390 -12.12 8.11 12.39
C LEU A 390 -11.40 7.77 13.69
N TYR A 391 -10.35 8.51 14.00
CA TYR A 391 -9.63 8.37 15.24
C TYR A 391 -10.02 9.45 16.23
N LYS A 392 -10.62 9.09 17.38
CA LYS A 392 -10.90 10.06 18.44
C LYS A 392 -9.64 10.23 19.28
N CYS A 393 -8.85 11.25 18.94
CA CYS A 393 -7.55 11.46 19.55
C CYS A 393 -7.70 12.06 20.96
N PRO A 394 -7.18 11.41 22.03
CA PRO A 394 -7.34 11.86 23.41
C PRO A 394 -6.68 13.21 23.69
N LYS A 395 -5.48 13.42 23.14
CA LYS A 395 -4.66 14.59 23.46
C LYS A 395 -5.28 15.90 22.97
N GLN A 396 -5.87 15.89 21.77
CA GLN A 396 -6.59 17.03 21.22
C GLN A 396 -8.10 16.97 21.48
N ASN A 397 -8.58 15.88 22.08
CA ASN A 397 -10.00 15.56 22.29
C ASN A 397 -10.88 15.78 21.06
N ARG A 398 -10.39 15.44 19.86
CA ARG A 398 -11.11 15.64 18.59
C ARG A 398 -10.85 14.52 17.61
N PHE A 399 -11.71 14.38 16.62
CA PHE A 399 -11.57 13.38 15.57
C PHE A 399 -10.43 13.72 14.61
N VAL A 400 -9.76 12.69 14.10
CA VAL A 400 -8.79 12.76 13.02
C VAL A 400 -9.26 11.82 11.92
N TRP A 401 -9.34 12.35 10.69
CA TRP A 401 -9.69 11.57 9.51
C TRP A 401 -8.48 10.81 8.99
N ILE A 402 -8.63 9.53 8.71
CA ILE A 402 -7.55 8.68 8.20
C ILE A 402 -8.07 7.92 6.98
N MET A 403 -7.45 8.14 5.82
CA MET A 403 -7.83 7.49 4.57
C MET A 403 -7.29 6.05 4.51
N TRP A 404 -7.96 5.14 3.80
CA TRP A 404 -7.54 3.74 3.64
C TRP A 404 -7.81 3.19 2.22
N ASP A 405 -7.23 2.03 1.91
CA ASP A 405 -7.48 1.18 0.73
C ASP A 405 -7.43 1.91 -0.64
N PHE A 406 -6.22 2.11 -1.19
CA PHE A 406 -6.00 2.91 -2.40
C PHE A 406 -5.69 2.08 -3.66
N ASP A 407 -6.03 0.79 -3.66
CA ASP A 407 -5.75 -0.12 -4.77
C ASP A 407 -6.54 0.23 -6.05
N LEU A 408 -7.71 0.84 -5.89
CA LEU A 408 -8.55 1.32 -6.99
C LEU A 408 -8.59 2.84 -7.06
N SER A 409 -7.45 3.39 -7.46
CA SER A 409 -7.19 4.82 -7.55
C SER A 409 -6.59 5.20 -8.90
N MET A 410 -6.39 6.51 -9.12
CA MET A 410 -5.61 7.07 -10.23
C MET A 410 -5.92 6.45 -11.59
N GLY A 411 -7.20 6.47 -11.95
CA GLY A 411 -7.66 5.97 -13.24
C GLY A 411 -7.85 4.46 -13.33
N SER A 412 -7.85 3.70 -12.23
CA SER A 412 -8.24 2.27 -12.22
C SER A 412 -9.44 2.04 -11.32
N GLY A 413 -10.49 1.40 -11.84
CA GLY A 413 -11.65 1.00 -11.04
C GLY A 413 -12.82 0.51 -11.90
N PRO A 414 -13.85 -0.12 -11.30
CA PRO A 414 -15.03 -0.65 -11.97
C PRO A 414 -16.03 0.44 -12.42
N VAL A 415 -15.58 1.68 -12.61
CA VAL A 415 -16.40 2.83 -13.02
C VAL A 415 -15.81 3.47 -14.27
N ASN A 416 -16.61 4.25 -14.99
CA ASN A 416 -16.09 4.99 -16.14
C ASN A 416 -15.17 6.11 -15.64
N MET A 417 -13.85 5.88 -15.73
CA MET A 417 -12.85 6.78 -15.16
C MET A 417 -12.84 8.15 -15.84
N LYS A 418 -13.33 8.26 -17.08
CA LYS A 418 -13.52 9.57 -17.74
C LYS A 418 -14.47 10.48 -16.95
N LYS A 419 -15.49 9.91 -16.31
CA LYS A 419 -16.46 10.67 -15.48
C LYS A 419 -15.87 11.09 -14.12
N ILE A 420 -14.85 10.39 -13.64
CA ILE A 420 -14.12 10.70 -12.40
C ILE A 420 -13.00 11.72 -12.64
N ALA A 421 -12.49 11.78 -13.88
CA ALA A 421 -11.40 12.68 -14.28
C ALA A 421 -11.81 14.17 -14.38
N VAL A 422 -12.97 14.56 -13.85
CA VAL A 422 -13.44 15.96 -13.86
C VAL A 422 -12.48 16.90 -13.13
N GLY A 423 -12.36 18.13 -13.63
CA GLY A 423 -11.48 19.16 -13.07
C GLY A 423 -12.13 20.06 -12.02
N ASP A 424 -13.45 20.13 -12.01
CA ASP A 424 -14.23 20.87 -11.02
C ASP A 424 -14.74 19.90 -9.93
N TYR A 425 -14.38 20.15 -8.68
CA TYR A 425 -14.78 19.29 -7.55
C TYR A 425 -16.29 19.36 -7.29
N THR A 426 -16.96 20.44 -7.67
CA THR A 426 -18.42 20.59 -7.52
C THR A 426 -19.18 19.62 -8.42
N SER A 427 -18.54 19.12 -9.48
CA SER A 427 -19.09 18.07 -10.34
C SER A 427 -18.99 16.67 -9.71
N PHE A 428 -18.32 16.55 -8.56
CA PHE A 428 -18.15 15.30 -7.85
C PHE A 428 -19.23 15.20 -6.75
N GLU A 429 -20.21 14.31 -6.95
CA GLU A 429 -21.48 14.27 -6.19
C GLU A 429 -21.30 14.24 -4.66
N GLY A 430 -20.24 13.59 -4.17
CA GLY A 430 -19.91 13.55 -2.75
C GLY A 430 -19.85 14.93 -2.08
N PHE A 431 -19.32 15.94 -2.76
CA PHE A 431 -19.25 17.31 -2.21
C PHE A 431 -20.60 17.99 -2.04
N LYS A 432 -21.66 17.46 -2.67
CA LYS A 432 -23.03 17.98 -2.59
C LYS A 432 -23.91 17.17 -1.64
N THR A 433 -23.48 15.97 -1.26
CA THR A 433 -24.35 14.99 -0.61
C THR A 433 -23.81 14.49 0.74
N ARG A 434 -22.51 14.55 0.97
CA ARG A 434 -21.89 14.03 2.18
C ARG A 434 -22.04 15.03 3.35
N PRO A 435 -22.67 14.63 4.47
CA PRO A 435 -22.98 15.52 5.60
C PRO A 435 -21.82 16.39 6.08
N LEU A 436 -20.65 15.80 6.35
CA LEU A 436 -19.53 16.53 6.94
C LEU A 436 -18.95 17.58 5.99
N ILE A 437 -18.59 17.19 4.76
CA ILE A 437 -17.99 18.13 3.80
C ILE A 437 -18.98 19.20 3.34
N THR A 438 -20.27 18.88 3.19
CA THR A 438 -21.28 19.89 2.85
C THR A 438 -21.44 20.93 3.95
N ALA A 439 -21.44 20.52 5.21
CA ALA A 439 -21.51 21.43 6.35
C ALA A 439 -20.26 22.32 6.44
N LEU A 440 -19.07 21.76 6.22
CA LEU A 440 -17.81 22.51 6.28
C LEU A 440 -17.66 23.49 5.12
N LEU A 441 -17.99 23.10 3.88
CA LEU A 441 -17.87 23.99 2.71
C LEU A 441 -18.94 25.09 2.65
N LYS A 442 -19.94 25.06 3.55
CA LYS A 442 -20.86 26.20 3.76
C LYS A 442 -20.20 27.34 4.54
N ILE A 443 -19.11 27.05 5.27
CA ILE A 443 -18.27 28.08 5.93
C ILE A 443 -17.27 28.59 4.88
N ASN A 444 -17.35 29.88 4.55
CA ASN A 444 -16.56 30.50 3.47
C ASN A 444 -15.04 30.36 3.70
N GLU A 445 -14.59 30.47 4.95
CA GLU A 445 -13.19 30.31 5.35
C GLU A 445 -12.67 28.89 5.07
N TYR A 446 -13.47 27.87 5.41
CA TYR A 446 -13.11 26.47 5.15
C TYR A 446 -13.19 26.12 3.67
N ARG A 447 -14.12 26.72 2.91
CA ARG A 447 -14.13 26.57 1.46
C ARG A 447 -12.86 27.13 0.83
N ALA A 448 -12.46 28.35 1.20
CA ALA A 448 -11.22 28.96 0.71
C ALA A 448 -9.99 28.13 1.10
N LEU A 449 -9.97 27.57 2.32
CA LEU A 449 -8.90 26.68 2.78
C LEU A 449 -8.85 25.38 1.96
N PHE A 450 -9.99 24.73 1.73
CA PHE A 450 -10.09 23.54 0.88
C PHE A 450 -9.56 23.80 -0.53
N GLU A 451 -10.03 24.86 -1.19
CA GLU A 451 -9.62 25.22 -2.55
C GLU A 451 -8.11 25.49 -2.62
N LYS A 452 -7.54 26.17 -1.61
CA LYS A 452 -6.09 26.38 -1.50
C LYS A 452 -5.30 25.06 -1.38
N HIS A 453 -5.79 24.11 -0.58
CA HIS A 453 -5.13 22.79 -0.47
C HIS A 453 -5.26 21.97 -1.74
N LEU A 454 -6.43 22.01 -2.39
CA LEU A 454 -6.64 21.36 -3.68
C LEU A 454 -5.69 21.94 -4.74
N ASP A 455 -5.53 23.27 -4.81
CA ASP A 455 -4.55 23.91 -5.68
C ASP A 455 -3.11 23.45 -5.36
N SER A 456 -2.78 23.34 -4.08
CA SER A 456 -1.45 22.89 -3.65
C SER A 456 -1.17 21.45 -4.09
N ILE A 457 -2.10 20.52 -3.86
CA ILE A 457 -2.01 19.12 -4.29
C ILE A 457 -1.90 19.04 -5.82
N MET A 458 -2.75 19.75 -6.55
CA MET A 458 -2.77 19.70 -8.01
C MET A 458 -1.49 20.26 -8.64
N ASN A 459 -0.89 21.29 -8.05
CA ASN A 459 0.30 21.94 -8.59
C ASN A 459 1.62 21.31 -8.11
N LYS A 460 1.65 20.71 -6.92
CA LYS A 460 2.87 20.16 -6.31
C LYS A 460 2.99 18.64 -6.44
N LEU A 461 1.86 17.92 -6.44
CA LEU A 461 1.86 16.45 -6.51
C LEU A 461 1.36 15.95 -7.88
N TYR A 462 0.32 16.57 -8.43
CA TYR A 462 -0.31 16.16 -9.69
C TYR A 462 0.21 16.88 -10.94
N ASN A 463 1.23 17.72 -10.80
CA ASN A 463 1.89 18.36 -11.94
C ASN A 463 2.74 17.31 -12.69
N PRO A 464 2.51 17.07 -14.00
CA PRO A 464 3.29 16.11 -14.77
C PRO A 464 4.82 16.32 -14.69
N LEU A 465 5.28 17.57 -14.57
CA LEU A 465 6.72 17.87 -14.43
C LEU A 465 7.32 17.38 -13.10
N VAL A 466 6.49 17.15 -12.09
CA VAL A 466 6.89 16.61 -10.78
C VAL A 466 6.60 15.11 -10.71
N ALA A 467 5.38 14.70 -11.06
CA ALA A 467 4.93 13.32 -10.89
C ALA A 467 5.62 12.33 -11.85
N PHE A 468 5.90 12.73 -13.10
CA PHE A 468 6.38 11.78 -14.10
C PHE A 468 7.81 11.28 -13.82
N PRO A 469 8.79 12.13 -13.45
CA PRO A 469 10.11 11.65 -13.05
C PRO A 469 10.07 10.66 -11.88
N ILE A 470 9.18 10.89 -10.89
CA ILE A 470 8.99 9.98 -9.76
C ILE A 470 8.42 8.64 -10.23
N ILE A 471 7.38 8.67 -11.07
CA ILE A 471 6.79 7.47 -11.67
C ILE A 471 7.82 6.71 -12.50
N ASP A 472 8.66 7.37 -13.29
CA ASP A 472 9.70 6.72 -14.08
C ASP A 472 10.75 6.05 -13.19
N SER A 473 11.17 6.72 -12.12
CA SER A 473 12.10 6.17 -11.14
C SER A 473 11.54 4.91 -10.45
N VAL A 474 10.26 4.93 -10.05
CA VAL A 474 9.60 3.75 -9.45
C VAL A 474 9.41 2.63 -10.48
N ALA A 475 9.03 2.97 -11.72
CA ALA A 475 8.87 1.98 -12.78
C ALA A 475 10.18 1.26 -13.09
N GLU A 476 11.30 1.98 -13.17
CA GLU A 476 12.64 1.38 -13.33
C GLU A 476 13.05 0.54 -12.12
N PHE A 477 12.67 0.96 -10.91
CA PHE A 477 12.95 0.24 -9.69
C PHE A 477 12.29 -1.14 -9.66
N ILE A 478 11.01 -1.25 -10.04
CA ILE A 478 10.24 -2.50 -9.94
C ILE A 478 10.16 -3.33 -11.22
N ARG A 479 10.70 -2.86 -12.35
CA ARG A 479 10.53 -3.48 -13.68
C ARG A 479 10.85 -4.98 -13.71
N ASP A 480 12.03 -5.36 -13.24
CA ASP A 480 12.49 -6.76 -13.25
C ASP A 480 11.63 -7.63 -12.31
N ASP A 481 11.19 -7.04 -11.22
CA ASP A 481 10.34 -7.66 -10.21
C ASP A 481 8.92 -7.90 -10.69
N VAL A 482 8.36 -6.98 -11.47
CA VAL A 482 7.06 -7.16 -12.15
C VAL A 482 7.16 -8.23 -13.23
N ALA A 483 8.24 -8.25 -14.01
CA ALA A 483 8.47 -9.30 -15.01
C ALA A 483 8.60 -10.68 -14.36
N TRP A 484 9.35 -10.76 -13.25
CA TRP A 484 9.45 -11.97 -12.44
C TRP A 484 8.08 -12.40 -11.90
N ASP A 485 7.33 -11.50 -11.28
CA ASP A 485 5.99 -11.78 -10.74
C ASP A 485 5.03 -12.36 -11.79
N LYS A 486 4.96 -11.73 -12.98
CA LYS A 486 4.10 -12.17 -14.08
C LYS A 486 4.50 -13.53 -14.65
N SER A 487 5.73 -13.98 -14.43
CA SER A 487 6.21 -15.30 -14.87
C SER A 487 5.79 -16.44 -13.94
N LEU A 488 5.35 -16.13 -12.71
CA LEU A 488 5.04 -17.14 -11.70
C LEU A 488 3.63 -17.73 -11.89
N PRO A 489 3.44 -19.02 -11.58
CA PRO A 489 2.11 -19.59 -11.53
C PRO A 489 1.33 -18.95 -10.38
N HIS A 490 0.11 -18.50 -10.66
CA HIS A 490 -0.79 -17.97 -9.66
C HIS A 490 -1.21 -19.04 -8.63
N VAL A 491 -1.38 -18.62 -7.38
CA VAL A 491 -1.81 -19.51 -6.28
C VAL A 491 -3.32 -19.76 -6.32
N GLY A 492 -4.10 -18.70 -6.59
CA GLY A 492 -5.54 -18.80 -6.79
C GLY A 492 -5.88 -19.35 -8.16
N LYS A 493 -6.95 -20.15 -8.25
CA LYS A 493 -7.37 -20.83 -9.48
C LYS A 493 -8.01 -19.92 -10.53
N GLY A 494 -8.11 -18.61 -10.28
CA GLY A 494 -8.58 -17.68 -11.29
C GLY A 494 -9.99 -18.00 -11.82
N PRO A 495 -10.32 -17.67 -13.08
CA PRO A 495 -11.62 -17.14 -13.52
C PRO A 495 -12.79 -18.14 -13.66
N GLU A 496 -13.02 -19.03 -12.71
CA GLU A 496 -14.32 -19.73 -12.59
C GLU A 496 -15.46 -18.78 -12.13
N TYR A 497 -15.21 -17.46 -11.98
CA TYR A 497 -16.05 -16.54 -11.21
C TYR A 497 -16.38 -15.18 -11.85
N VAL A 498 -16.34 -15.05 -13.19
CA VAL A 498 -16.89 -13.85 -13.89
C VAL A 498 -18.39 -13.67 -13.55
N GLY A 499 -19.12 -14.78 -13.39
CA GLY A 499 -20.56 -14.79 -13.09
C GLY A 499 -20.94 -14.10 -11.77
N PRO A 500 -20.33 -14.44 -10.62
CA PRO A 500 -20.72 -13.86 -9.34
C PRO A 500 -20.23 -12.42 -9.11
N ILE A 501 -19.16 -11.96 -9.75
CA ILE A 501 -18.77 -10.54 -9.66
C ILE A 501 -19.76 -9.69 -10.46
N LEU A 502 -20.11 -10.10 -11.69
CA LEU A 502 -21.19 -9.48 -12.45
C LEU A 502 -22.54 -9.61 -11.74
N GLY A 503 -22.85 -10.77 -11.19
CA GLY A 503 -24.08 -11.05 -10.45
C GLY A 503 -24.22 -10.20 -9.20
N ASN A 504 -23.16 -9.98 -8.44
CA ASN A 504 -23.18 -9.11 -7.26
C ASN A 504 -23.30 -7.64 -7.65
N ILE A 505 -22.64 -7.22 -8.73
CA ILE A 505 -22.72 -5.86 -9.28
C ILE A 505 -24.12 -5.59 -9.87
N ILE A 506 -24.74 -6.57 -10.54
CA ILE A 506 -26.08 -6.48 -11.12
C ILE A 506 -27.15 -6.52 -10.01
N ASN A 507 -27.00 -7.42 -9.02
CA ASN A 507 -28.01 -7.65 -7.98
C ASN A 507 -27.85 -6.74 -6.76
N HIS A 508 -26.87 -5.83 -6.75
CA HIS A 508 -26.47 -5.03 -5.58
C HIS A 508 -26.06 -5.85 -4.34
N ASN A 509 -26.12 -7.18 -4.38
CA ASN A 509 -25.82 -8.05 -3.25
C ASN A 509 -24.32 -8.26 -3.12
N HIS A 510 -23.74 -7.76 -2.05
CA HIS A 510 -22.36 -8.06 -1.71
C HIS A 510 -22.26 -8.31 -0.21
N ASN A 511 -22.69 -9.49 0.25
CA ASN A 511 -22.00 -10.27 1.28
C ASN A 511 -22.65 -11.63 1.50
N ASN A 512 -21.81 -12.62 1.84
CA ASN A 512 -22.20 -13.98 2.21
C ASN A 512 -22.31 -14.16 3.73
N GLN A 513 -22.63 -13.09 4.47
CA GLN A 513 -23.00 -13.17 5.89
C GLN A 513 -24.20 -12.29 6.27
N SER A 514 -24.61 -11.34 5.43
CA SER A 514 -25.89 -10.68 5.56
C SER A 514 -26.38 -10.28 4.16
N ASN A 515 -27.64 -10.56 3.86
CA ASN A 515 -28.33 -10.27 2.59
C ASN A 515 -28.51 -8.75 2.33
N ASN A 516 -27.48 -7.93 2.60
CA ASN A 516 -27.56 -6.49 2.52
C ASN A 516 -26.93 -5.98 1.21
N ASN A 517 -27.78 -5.35 0.40
CA ASN A 517 -27.45 -4.78 -0.91
C ASN A 517 -26.46 -3.60 -0.80
N ILE A 518 -25.17 -3.75 -1.12
CA ILE A 518 -24.20 -2.65 -1.15
C ILE A 518 -24.71 -1.47 -2.01
N GLY A 519 -24.53 -0.26 -1.47
CA GLY A 519 -24.72 0.98 -2.19
C GLY A 519 -23.70 1.07 -3.33
N VAL A 520 -24.18 1.15 -4.55
CA VAL A 520 -23.33 1.34 -5.72
C VAL A 520 -23.12 2.85 -5.93
N PRO A 521 -21.90 3.34 -6.20
CA PRO A 521 -21.67 4.73 -6.56
C PRO A 521 -22.53 5.13 -7.77
N SER A 522 -23.04 6.35 -7.81
CA SER A 522 -23.81 6.86 -8.96
C SER A 522 -23.02 6.82 -10.27
N SER A 523 -21.69 6.76 -10.19
CA SER A 523 -20.78 6.65 -11.32
C SER A 523 -20.61 5.23 -11.88
N LEU A 524 -21.17 4.19 -11.24
CA LEU A 524 -21.04 2.82 -11.73
C LEU A 524 -21.75 2.66 -13.08
N SER A 525 -21.03 2.05 -14.02
CA SER A 525 -21.59 1.55 -15.28
C SER A 525 -21.45 0.04 -15.29
N LEU A 526 -22.56 -0.69 -15.43
CA LEU A 526 -22.53 -2.16 -15.55
C LEU A 526 -21.61 -2.63 -16.67
N ILE A 527 -21.59 -1.88 -17.79
CA ILE A 527 -20.69 -2.16 -18.92
C ILE A 527 -19.23 -1.97 -18.51
N THR A 528 -18.89 -0.88 -17.82
CA THR A 528 -17.51 -0.65 -17.36
C THR A 528 -17.09 -1.62 -16.27
N ALA A 529 -18.00 -2.02 -15.39
CA ALA A 529 -17.76 -3.05 -14.39
C ALA A 529 -17.50 -4.43 -15.04
N ALA A 530 -18.27 -4.78 -16.07
CA ALA A 530 -18.02 -5.98 -16.86
C ALA A 530 -16.64 -5.93 -17.55
N GLU A 531 -16.33 -4.80 -18.19
CA GLU A 531 -15.03 -4.56 -18.83
C GLU A 531 -13.88 -4.65 -17.82
N TYR A 532 -14.04 -4.09 -16.62
CA TYR A 532 -13.08 -4.22 -15.52
C TYR A 532 -12.81 -5.69 -15.16
N VAL A 533 -13.85 -6.51 -14.98
CA VAL A 533 -13.71 -7.94 -14.64
C VAL A 533 -13.01 -8.71 -15.76
N ILE A 534 -13.36 -8.44 -17.02
CA ILE A 534 -12.68 -9.02 -18.18
C ILE A 534 -11.21 -8.59 -18.18
N ARG A 535 -10.94 -7.31 -17.91
CA ARG A 535 -9.59 -6.73 -17.91
C ARG A 535 -8.68 -7.35 -16.87
N LEU A 536 -9.18 -7.71 -15.69
CA LEU A 536 -8.41 -8.41 -14.65
C LEU A 536 -7.84 -9.76 -15.13
N ASN A 537 -8.39 -10.32 -16.21
CA ASN A 537 -7.93 -11.56 -16.84
C ASN A 537 -7.30 -11.32 -18.23
N SER A 538 -7.15 -10.05 -18.63
CA SER A 538 -6.50 -9.65 -19.89
C SER A 538 -5.10 -9.11 -19.62
N ASP A 539 -4.18 -9.28 -20.56
CA ASP A 539 -2.84 -8.70 -20.41
C ASP A 539 -2.83 -7.23 -20.82
N VAL A 540 -2.66 -6.35 -19.85
CA VAL A 540 -2.22 -4.97 -20.06
C VAL A 540 -0.74 -4.90 -19.68
N SER A 541 0.10 -4.57 -20.65
CA SER A 541 1.54 -4.49 -20.41
C SER A 541 1.87 -3.42 -19.38
N PHE A 542 2.96 -3.64 -18.62
CA PHE A 542 3.41 -2.73 -17.57
C PHE A 542 3.62 -1.30 -18.09
N ASP A 543 4.31 -1.14 -19.22
CA ASP A 543 4.56 0.16 -19.83
C ASP A 543 3.28 0.85 -20.33
N LYS A 544 2.32 0.09 -20.86
CA LYS A 544 1.02 0.63 -21.30
C LYS A 544 0.17 1.06 -20.10
N ALA A 545 0.23 0.32 -18.99
CA ALA A 545 -0.46 0.67 -17.74
C ALA A 545 0.12 1.91 -17.06
N ILE A 546 1.41 2.19 -17.26
CA ILE A 546 2.07 3.41 -16.77
C ILE A 546 1.80 4.60 -17.69
N ASN A 547 2.06 4.47 -18.99
CA ASN A 547 2.07 5.62 -19.90
C ASN A 547 0.70 5.91 -20.51
N GLY A 548 -0.11 4.88 -20.77
CA GLY A 548 -1.34 4.99 -21.56
C GLY A 548 -1.08 5.30 -23.05
N PRO A 549 -2.15 5.47 -23.85
CA PRO A 549 -3.53 5.12 -23.51
C PRO A 549 -3.71 3.61 -23.43
N THR A 550 -4.56 3.16 -22.52
CA THR A 550 -4.82 1.71 -22.34
C THR A 550 -5.88 1.20 -23.31
N GLY A 551 -6.83 2.06 -23.68
CA GLY A 551 -8.03 1.72 -24.47
C GLY A 551 -9.23 1.25 -23.64
N HIS A 552 -9.13 1.25 -22.31
CA HIS A 552 -10.18 0.77 -21.40
C HIS A 552 -10.94 1.93 -20.73
N ALA A 553 -12.23 1.75 -20.46
CA ALA A 553 -13.00 2.75 -19.71
C ALA A 553 -12.73 2.68 -18.20
N SER A 554 -12.40 1.47 -17.72
CA SER A 554 -12.06 1.14 -16.33
C SER A 554 -10.59 1.33 -15.96
N LEU A 555 -9.74 1.70 -16.91
CA LEU A 555 -8.30 1.86 -16.70
C LEU A 555 -7.73 2.95 -17.61
N TYR A 556 -7.08 3.95 -17.04
CA TYR A 556 -6.20 4.87 -17.75
C TYR A 556 -4.75 4.43 -17.50
N GLY A 557 -3.81 4.87 -18.35
CA GLY A 557 -2.40 4.86 -17.96
C GLY A 557 -2.22 5.74 -16.72
N LEU A 558 -1.31 5.40 -15.80
CA LEU A 558 -1.09 6.21 -14.60
C LEU A 558 -0.71 7.67 -14.95
N LYS A 559 0.23 7.86 -15.89
CA LYS A 559 0.62 9.17 -16.39
C LYS A 559 -0.48 9.85 -17.21
N GLU A 560 -1.19 9.07 -18.03
CA GLU A 560 -2.36 9.53 -18.78
C GLU A 560 -3.43 10.09 -17.84
N TRP A 561 -3.72 9.41 -16.74
CA TRP A 561 -4.66 9.85 -15.71
C TRP A 561 -4.22 11.19 -15.10
N ILE A 562 -2.99 11.27 -14.60
CA ILE A 562 -2.46 12.48 -13.96
C ILE A 562 -2.52 13.67 -14.92
N LYS A 563 -2.09 13.47 -16.18
CA LYS A 563 -2.17 14.51 -17.21
C LYS A 563 -3.62 14.93 -17.46
N THR A 564 -4.52 13.97 -17.64
CA THR A 564 -5.94 14.24 -17.92
C THR A 564 -6.59 15.02 -16.77
N LYS A 565 -6.37 14.59 -15.52
CA LYS A 565 -6.89 15.24 -14.32
C LYS A 565 -6.31 16.66 -14.16
N SER A 566 -5.00 16.82 -14.37
CA SER A 566 -4.32 18.14 -14.32
C SER A 566 -4.84 19.09 -15.40
N ASP A 567 -4.99 18.61 -16.64
CA ASP A 567 -5.51 19.40 -17.76
C ASP A 567 -6.97 19.81 -17.53
N ASN A 568 -7.81 18.89 -17.07
CA ASN A 568 -9.20 19.20 -16.74
C ASN A 568 -9.29 20.20 -15.58
N TYR A 569 -8.44 20.05 -14.57
CA TYR A 569 -8.35 20.99 -13.44
C TYR A 569 -7.95 22.40 -13.88
N LYS A 570 -7.04 22.54 -14.85
CA LYS A 570 -6.60 23.84 -15.38
C LYS A 570 -7.64 24.52 -16.26
N LYS A 571 -8.58 23.76 -16.86
CA LYS A 571 -9.66 24.29 -17.70
C LYS A 571 -10.80 24.94 -16.91
N LYS A 572 -10.92 24.67 -15.61
CA LYS A 572 -11.97 25.29 -14.79
C LYS A 572 -11.71 26.80 -14.71
N THR A 573 -12.73 27.60 -14.98
CA THR A 573 -12.60 29.07 -14.95
C THR A 573 -12.89 29.64 -13.56
N ARG A 574 -13.84 29.04 -12.82
CA ARG A 574 -14.19 29.27 -11.40
C ARG A 574 -14.90 28.01 -10.89
N TYR A 575 -15.00 27.83 -9.58
CA TYR A 575 -15.87 26.82 -8.98
C TYR A 575 -17.31 27.35 -8.97
N ASP A 576 -18.26 26.52 -9.41
CA ASP A 576 -19.67 26.84 -9.27
C ASP A 576 -20.00 27.01 -7.77
N PRO A 577 -20.89 27.94 -7.39
CA PRO A 577 -21.42 27.97 -6.03
C PRO A 577 -22.00 26.59 -5.71
N ILE A 578 -21.72 26.05 -4.53
CA ILE A 578 -22.48 24.90 -4.00
C ILE A 578 -23.90 25.43 -3.73
N ILE A 579 -24.77 25.34 -4.74
CA ILE A 579 -26.16 25.78 -4.67
C ILE A 579 -26.86 24.90 -3.64
N ASP A 580 -27.61 25.52 -2.73
CA ASP A 580 -28.52 24.81 -1.82
C ASP A 580 -29.46 23.96 -2.68
N LEU A 581 -29.27 22.63 -2.67
CA LEU A 581 -30.25 21.74 -3.30
C LEU A 581 -31.60 22.03 -2.63
N PRO A 582 -32.67 22.32 -3.40
CA PRO A 582 -34.00 22.33 -2.82
C PRO A 582 -34.26 20.91 -2.31
N LEU A 583 -34.32 20.76 -0.99
CA LEU A 583 -34.68 19.50 -0.37
C LEU A 583 -36.08 19.15 -0.89
N LYS A 584 -36.20 17.99 -1.56
CA LYS A 584 -37.52 17.37 -1.74
C LYS A 584 -38.11 17.21 -0.34
N VAL A 585 -39.28 17.84 -0.17
CA VAL A 585 -40.14 17.77 1.02
C VAL A 585 -40.44 16.33 1.38
#